data_AF-A0A1G0Y9L1-F1
#
_entry.id   AF-A0A1G0Y9L1-F1
#
_cell.length_a   1.000
_cell.length_b   1.000
_cell.length_c   1.000
_cell.angle_alpha   90.00
_cell.angle_beta   90.00
_cell.angle_gamma   90.00
#
_symmetry.space_group_name_H-M   'P 1'
#
loop_
_entity.id
_entity.type
_entity.pdbx_description
1 polymer ?
#
loop_
_entity_poly.entity_id
_entity_poly.type
_entity_poly.pdbx_seq_one_letter_code
_entity_poly.pdbx_strand_id
1 'polypeptide(L)'
;MLLSVSKDFGKTWKHGWFKWPGVMPGLVQLKNGTIVCDFGRPGNNLGFSVDNGRSWGHEVTINPPDIYSTGYVDMMEVSPNRLLVVYDAYDTPAANLWLWDPPEPVNAIWGVFLDVKRLF
;
A
#
# COMPACT_ATOMS: atom_id res chain seq x y z
N MET A 1 -5.71 9.52 -8.95
CA MET A 1 -5.13 8.58 -9.95
C MET A 1 -6.22 8.14 -10.93
N LEU A 2 -5.90 7.58 -12.10
CA LEU A 2 -6.92 7.07 -13.04
C LEU A 2 -7.43 5.70 -12.55
N LEU A 3 -8.75 5.51 -12.53
CA LEU A 3 -9.41 4.23 -12.28
C LEU A 3 -10.15 3.82 -13.56
N SER A 4 -9.99 2.57 -13.99
CA SER A 4 -10.71 2.05 -15.16
C SER A 4 -11.31 0.69 -14.84
N VAL A 5 -12.56 0.48 -15.26
CA VAL A 5 -13.29 -0.77 -15.04
C VAL A 5 -13.82 -1.28 -16.38
N SER A 6 -13.59 -2.57 -16.64
CA SER A 6 -14.20 -3.29 -17.76
C SER A 6 -15.24 -4.28 -17.23
N LYS A 7 -16.32 -4.46 -18.01
CA LYS A 7 -17.37 -5.46 -17.75
C LYS A 7 -17.42 -6.55 -18.82
N ASP A 8 -16.50 -6.53 -19.77
CA ASP A 8 -16.53 -7.32 -20.99
C ASP A 8 -15.14 -7.89 -21.32
N PHE A 9 -14.41 -8.29 -20.27
CA PHE A 9 -13.09 -8.91 -20.36
C PHE A 9 -12.04 -8.03 -21.06
N GLY A 10 -12.10 -6.72 -20.79
CA GLY A 10 -11.13 -5.73 -21.27
C GLY A 10 -11.39 -5.17 -22.66
N LYS A 11 -12.54 -5.48 -23.28
CA LYS A 11 -12.90 -4.96 -24.61
C LYS A 11 -13.29 -3.48 -24.57
N THR A 12 -14.04 -3.08 -23.55
CA THR A 12 -14.40 -1.67 -23.29
C THR A 12 -14.13 -1.29 -21.85
N TRP A 13 -13.87 0.00 -21.66
CA TRP A 13 -13.47 0.57 -20.37
C TRP A 13 -14.32 1.78 -20.03
N LYS A 14 -14.82 1.80 -18.80
CA LYS A 14 -15.35 3.01 -18.18
C LYS A 14 -14.26 3.62 -17.32
N HIS A 15 -13.94 4.88 -17.59
CA HIS A 15 -12.94 5.63 -16.85
C HIS A 15 -13.58 6.43 -15.71
N GLY A 16 -12.81 6.61 -14.65
CA GLY A 16 -13.13 7.45 -13.51
C GLY A 16 -11.87 7.88 -12.79
N TRP A 17 -12.05 8.59 -11.69
CA TRP A 17 -10.96 9.05 -10.85
C TRP A 17 -10.95 8.26 -9.56
N PHE A 18 -9.77 7.74 -9.23
CA PHE A 18 -9.51 7.26 -7.88
C PHE A 18 -9.46 8.46 -6.94
N LYS A 19 -10.06 8.33 -5.76
CA LYS A 19 -10.30 9.48 -4.87
C LYS A 19 -9.03 10.10 -4.30
N TRP A 20 -7.93 9.35 -4.26
CA TRP A 20 -6.64 9.83 -3.81
C TRP A 20 -5.68 10.08 -4.99
N PRO A 21 -4.82 11.12 -4.89
CA PRO A 21 -3.64 11.22 -5.73
C PRO A 21 -2.64 10.12 -5.33
N GLY A 22 -1.65 9.91 -6.16
CA GLY A 22 -0.57 8.99 -5.84
C GLY A 22 0.14 8.47 -7.07
N VAL A 23 1.10 7.59 -6.85
CA VAL A 23 1.95 7.02 -7.88
C VAL A 23 2.01 5.50 -7.77
N MET A 24 2.22 4.87 -8.93
CA MET A 24 2.37 3.41 -9.10
C MET A 24 1.37 2.61 -8.23
N PRO A 25 0.05 2.81 -8.40
CA PRO A 25 -0.89 2.06 -7.60
C PRO A 25 -0.84 0.58 -7.93
N GLY A 26 -0.64 -0.27 -6.93
CA GLY A 26 -0.79 -1.72 -7.01
C GLY A 26 -2.15 -2.17 -6.48
N LEU A 27 -2.64 -3.33 -6.95
CA LEU A 27 -3.88 -3.94 -6.49
C LEU A 27 -3.66 -5.41 -6.16
N VAL A 28 -4.13 -5.81 -4.98
CA VAL A 28 -4.15 -7.21 -4.54
C VAL A 28 -5.54 -7.54 -4.03
N GLN A 29 -6.11 -8.65 -4.51
CA GLN A 29 -7.30 -9.22 -3.91
C GLN A 29 -6.90 -10.30 -2.90
N LEU A 30 -7.23 -10.08 -1.64
CA LEU A 30 -7.00 -11.02 -0.56
C LEU A 30 -7.97 -12.21 -0.63
N LYS A 31 -7.63 -13.32 0.04
CA LYS A 31 -8.51 -14.51 0.13
C LYS A 31 -9.89 -14.25 0.75
N ASN A 32 -10.04 -13.26 1.62
CA ASN A 32 -11.34 -12.84 2.16
C ASN A 32 -12.17 -11.95 1.19
N GLY A 33 -11.68 -11.74 -0.03
CA GLY A 33 -12.33 -10.95 -1.07
C GLY A 33 -12.17 -9.44 -0.93
N THR A 34 -11.46 -8.95 0.08
CA THR A 34 -11.08 -7.52 0.16
C THR A 34 -10.04 -7.21 -0.92
N ILE A 35 -10.24 -6.12 -1.65
CA ILE A 35 -9.24 -5.55 -2.55
C ILE A 35 -8.49 -4.47 -1.79
N VAL A 36 -7.17 -4.56 -1.79
CA VAL A 36 -6.26 -3.54 -1.28
C VAL A 36 -5.63 -2.82 -2.46
N CYS A 37 -5.50 -1.50 -2.36
CA CYS A 37 -4.79 -0.64 -3.29
C CYS A 37 -3.67 0.06 -2.55
N ASP A 38 -2.41 -0.20 -2.89
CA ASP A 38 -1.29 0.59 -2.41
C ASP A 38 -1.07 1.80 -3.33
N PHE A 39 -0.54 2.89 -2.76
CA PHE A 39 -0.10 4.05 -3.52
C PHE A 39 0.77 4.94 -2.63
N GLY A 40 1.76 5.59 -3.23
CA GLY A 40 2.59 6.58 -2.53
C GLY A 40 2.39 8.01 -3.02
N ARG A 41 3.03 8.94 -2.30
CA ARG A 41 3.08 10.41 -2.52
C ARG A 41 1.74 11.15 -2.35
N PRO A 42 1.54 11.86 -1.22
CA PRO A 42 2.42 11.99 -0.06
C PRO A 42 2.36 10.75 0.86
N GLY A 43 3.50 10.33 1.43
CA GLY A 43 3.61 9.11 2.24
C GLY A 43 3.46 7.81 1.44
N ASN A 44 3.31 6.69 2.14
CA ASN A 44 2.95 5.38 1.58
C ASN A 44 1.64 4.92 2.21
N ASN A 45 0.63 4.66 1.39
CA ASN A 45 -0.74 4.51 1.84
C ASN A 45 -1.43 3.28 1.23
N LEU A 46 -2.47 2.83 1.91
CA LEU A 46 -3.37 1.77 1.47
C LEU A 46 -4.80 2.26 1.43
N GLY A 47 -5.55 1.83 0.42
CA GLY A 47 -6.99 1.92 0.33
C GLY A 47 -7.62 0.53 0.31
N PHE A 48 -8.77 0.38 0.96
CA PHE A 48 -9.47 -0.91 1.05
C PHE A 48 -10.86 -0.82 0.40
N SER A 49 -11.21 -1.85 -0.36
CA SER A 49 -12.53 -2.03 -0.96
C SER A 49 -13.07 -3.42 -0.65
N VAL A 50 -14.34 -3.48 -0.24
CA VAL A 50 -15.06 -4.73 0.08
C VAL A 50 -16.17 -5.06 -0.92
N ASP A 51 -16.31 -4.24 -1.97
CA ASP A 51 -17.39 -4.30 -2.96
C ASP A 51 -16.86 -4.39 -4.41
N ASN A 52 -15.71 -5.06 -4.58
CA ASN A 52 -15.01 -5.23 -5.86
C ASN A 52 -14.58 -3.91 -6.51
N GLY A 53 -14.04 -2.99 -5.71
CA GLY A 53 -13.45 -1.73 -6.18
C GLY A 53 -14.46 -0.65 -6.54
N ARG A 54 -15.75 -0.83 -6.18
CA ARG A 54 -16.82 0.16 -6.46
C ARG A 54 -16.76 1.34 -5.49
N SER A 55 -16.42 1.07 -4.24
CA SER A 55 -16.17 2.08 -3.21
C SER A 55 -14.90 1.76 -2.42
N TRP A 56 -14.34 2.81 -1.81
CA TRP A 56 -13.05 2.76 -1.10
C TRP A 56 -13.19 3.44 0.25
N GLY A 57 -12.81 2.72 1.32
CA GLY A 57 -12.84 3.17 2.71
C GLY A 57 -11.85 4.29 3.01
N HIS A 58 -11.52 4.53 4.29
CA HIS A 58 -10.51 5.52 4.65
C HIS A 58 -9.09 5.09 4.23
N GLU A 59 -8.21 6.08 4.12
CA GLU A 59 -6.80 5.88 3.80
C GLU A 59 -6.10 5.35 5.05
N VAL A 60 -5.23 4.37 4.86
CA VAL A 60 -4.36 3.87 5.93
C VAL A 60 -2.91 4.19 5.55
N THR A 61 -2.31 5.13 6.26
CA THR A 61 -0.92 5.53 6.06
C THR A 61 0.01 4.54 6.75
N ILE A 62 0.89 3.93 5.97
CA ILE A 62 1.93 2.99 6.42
C ILE A 62 3.23 3.73 6.74
N ASN A 63 3.60 4.68 5.88
CA ASN A 63 4.72 5.58 6.09
C ASN A 63 4.22 7.01 5.97
N PRO A 64 4.30 7.83 7.04
CA PRO A 64 3.79 9.18 7.03
C PRO A 64 4.64 10.08 6.10
N PRO A 65 4.08 11.19 5.61
CA PRO A 65 4.72 12.01 4.59
C PRO A 65 5.94 12.80 5.07
N ASP A 66 6.14 12.92 6.38
CA ASP A 66 7.32 13.49 7.02
C ASP A 66 8.50 12.52 7.06
N ILE A 67 8.28 11.21 6.86
CA ILE A 67 9.35 10.23 6.63
C ILE A 67 9.58 10.10 5.12
N TYR A 68 10.77 10.52 4.68
CA TYR A 68 11.09 10.54 3.25
C TYR A 68 11.13 9.12 2.66
N SER A 69 10.46 8.94 1.53
CA SER A 69 10.35 7.69 0.76
C SER A 69 10.20 8.04 -0.71
N THR A 70 10.64 7.16 -1.62
CA THR A 70 10.39 7.35 -3.06
C THR A 70 8.91 7.26 -3.41
N GLY A 71 8.08 6.71 -2.53
CA GLY A 71 6.64 6.53 -2.75
C GLY A 71 6.28 5.30 -3.58
N TYR A 72 7.24 4.40 -3.79
CA TYR A 72 7.02 3.13 -4.48
C TYR A 72 6.76 2.06 -3.43
N VAL A 73 5.54 1.52 -3.48
CA VAL A 73 5.04 0.52 -2.54
C VAL A 73 4.76 -0.75 -3.32
N ASP A 74 4.98 -1.90 -2.70
CA ASP A 74 4.51 -3.18 -3.21
C ASP A 74 3.91 -4.01 -2.07
N MET A 75 3.03 -4.93 -2.39
CA MET A 75 2.30 -5.69 -1.39
C MET A 75 1.94 -7.11 -1.85
N MET A 76 1.90 -8.05 -0.91
CA MET A 76 1.58 -9.45 -1.20
C MET A 76 0.86 -10.12 -0.01
N GLU A 77 -0.17 -10.91 -0.28
CA GLU A 77 -0.79 -11.77 0.73
C GLU A 77 0.13 -12.98 1.01
N VAL A 78 0.79 -12.98 2.16
CA VAL A 78 1.78 -14.02 2.54
C VAL A 78 1.15 -15.23 3.23
N SER A 79 -0.03 -15.04 3.82
CA SER A 79 -0.89 -16.10 4.36
C SER A 79 -2.34 -15.58 4.36
N PRO A 80 -3.36 -16.43 4.50
CA PRO A 80 -4.76 -15.97 4.46
C PRO A 80 -4.99 -14.77 5.38
N ASN A 81 -5.41 -13.65 4.78
CA ASN A 81 -5.69 -12.37 5.43
C ASN A 81 -4.49 -11.63 6.01
N ARG A 82 -3.25 -12.05 5.71
CA ARG A 82 -2.02 -11.38 6.17
C ARG A 82 -1.28 -10.80 4.98
N LEU A 83 -1.24 -9.47 4.94
CA LEU A 83 -0.58 -8.70 3.89
C LEU A 83 0.83 -8.32 4.37
N LEU A 84 1.83 -8.54 3.53
CA LEU A 84 3.15 -7.90 3.63
C LEU A 84 3.12 -6.66 2.73
N VAL A 85 3.53 -5.52 3.27
CA VAL A 85 3.71 -4.27 2.53
C VAL A 85 5.17 -3.88 2.61
N VAL A 86 5.78 -3.59 1.47
CA VAL A 86 7.20 -3.26 1.34
C VAL A 86 7.34 -1.88 0.70
N TYR A 87 8.25 -1.07 1.23
CA TYR A 87 8.54 0.26 0.72
C TYR A 87 9.96 0.67 1.13
N ASP A 88 10.55 1.65 0.45
CA ASP A 88 11.79 2.28 0.87
C ASP A 88 11.50 3.45 1.83
N ALA A 89 12.40 3.69 2.77
CA ALA A 89 12.42 4.94 3.53
C ALA A 89 13.86 5.39 3.78
N TYR A 90 14.03 6.70 3.87
CA TYR A 90 15.30 7.38 4.04
C TYR A 90 15.38 8.01 5.43
N ASP A 91 16.62 8.19 5.90
CA ASP A 91 16.89 8.84 7.19
C ASP A 91 16.10 8.23 8.34
N THR A 92 15.88 6.92 8.24
CA THR A 92 15.20 6.17 9.28
C THR A 92 16.23 5.69 10.30
N PRO A 93 15.97 5.83 11.60
CA PRO A 93 16.84 5.29 12.65
C PRO A 93 16.71 3.76 12.67
N ALA A 94 17.31 3.09 11.69
CA ALA A 94 17.50 1.64 11.64
C ALA A 94 18.90 1.23 12.13
N ALA A 95 19.79 2.21 12.36
CA ALA A 95 21.06 2.01 13.02
C ALA A 95 20.84 1.82 14.53
N ASN A 96 20.48 0.58 14.88
CA ASN A 96 20.60 -0.06 16.19
C ASN A 96 20.45 -1.59 16.01
N LEU A 97 20.70 -2.13 14.81
CA LEU A 97 20.72 -3.58 14.58
C LEU A 97 21.72 -4.25 15.52
N TRP A 98 22.83 -3.56 15.80
CA TRP A 98 23.76 -3.90 16.88
C TRP A 98 23.76 -2.81 17.95
N LEU A 99 23.86 -3.23 19.21
CA LEU A 99 23.85 -2.35 20.39
C LEU A 99 24.98 -1.30 20.43
N TRP A 100 25.99 -1.44 19.56
CA TRP A 100 27.16 -0.57 19.49
C TRP A 100 27.25 0.26 18.20
N ASP A 101 26.27 0.12 17.29
CA ASP A 101 26.25 0.95 16.08
C ASP A 101 25.82 2.37 16.46
N PRO A 102 26.55 3.42 16.02
CA PRO A 102 26.07 4.78 16.19
C PRO A 102 24.74 4.93 15.42
N PRO A 103 23.76 5.70 15.94
CA PRO A 103 22.50 5.92 15.26
C PRO A 103 22.74 6.80 14.02
N GLU A 104 23.16 6.19 12.93
CA GLU A 104 23.30 6.85 11.65
C GLU A 104 22.01 6.69 10.82
N PRO A 105 21.60 7.76 10.13
CA PRO A 105 20.60 7.70 9.07
C PRO A 105 20.89 6.56 8.11
N VAL A 106 19.96 5.61 7.97
CA VAL A 106 20.07 4.61 6.90
C VAL A 106 18.86 4.68 5.99
N ASN A 107 19.16 4.48 4.70
CA ASN A 107 18.14 4.20 3.70
C ASN A 107 17.91 2.70 3.71
N ALA A 108 16.68 2.27 3.92
CA ALA A 108 16.35 0.87 4.05
C ALA A 108 15.05 0.54 3.32
N ILE A 109 14.92 -0.74 2.98
CA ILE A 109 13.64 -1.33 2.60
C ILE A 109 12.97 -1.82 3.87
N TRP A 110 11.77 -1.30 4.12
CA TRP A 110 10.94 -1.62 5.26
C TRP A 110 9.84 -2.60 4.86
N GLY A 111 9.50 -3.50 5.77
CA GLY A 111 8.41 -4.44 5.61
C GLY A 111 7.47 -4.37 6.81
N VAL A 112 6.17 -4.20 6.55
CA VAL A 112 5.13 -4.21 7.60
C VAL A 112 4.12 -5.30 7.28
N PHE A 113 3.77 -6.10 8.29
CA PHE A 113 2.68 -7.06 8.19
C PHE A 113 1.38 -6.45 8.70
N LEU A 114 0.30 -6.63 7.95
CA LEU A 114 -1.05 -6.24 8.33
C LEU A 114 -1.97 -7.46 8.34
N ASP A 115 -2.67 -7.68 9.45
CA ASP A 115 -3.77 -8.65 9.51
C ASP A 115 -5.08 -7.96 9.12
N VAL A 116 -5.62 -8.32 7.95
CA VAL A 116 -6.80 -7.68 7.35
C VAL A 116 -8.03 -8.53 7.59
N LYS A 117 -8.86 -8.13 8.57
CA LYS A 117 -10.11 -8.82 8.87
C LYS A 117 -11.30 -8.15 8.20
N ARG A 118 -12.05 -8.91 7.41
CA ARG A 118 -13.38 -8.53 6.91
C ARG A 118 -14.44 -8.99 7.91
N LEU A 119 -15.26 -8.06 8.40
CA LEU A 119 -16.25 -8.35 9.46
C LEU A 119 -17.61 -8.80 8.92
N PHE A 120 -17.91 -8.56 7.64
CA PHE A 120 -19.14 -8.96 6.95
C PHE A 120 -18.96 -8.98 5.43
#